data_AF-A0A962Q715-F1
#
_entry.id   AF-A0A962Q715-F1
#
_cell.length_a   1.000
_cell.length_b   1.000
_cell.length_c   1.000
_cell.angle_alpha   90.00
_cell.angle_beta   90.00
_cell.angle_gamma   90.00
#
_symmetry.space_group_name_H-M   'P 1'
#
loop_
_entity.id
_entity.type
_entity.pdbx_description
1 polymer ?
#
loop_
_entity_poly.entity_id
_entity_poly.type
_entity_poly.pdbx_seq_one_letter_code
_entity_poly.pdbx_strand_id
1 'polypeptide(L)'
;MNYLEFKNKWIGKRVDFDGVYSYQCIDLIKQYLSECYGIKAGAWGNAVDYWYGTNPAILVKFDRLSTSSARRGDIVIFKGINGNPYGHIGICDSDAGLIYVPTLEQNGSTGNGSGIGGDAIRVRSIPRWRVLGVLRQKVAIPP
;
A
#
# COMPACT_ATOMS: atom_id res chain seq x y z
N MET A 1 8.50 -14.01 1.15
CA MET A 1 7.14 -14.47 1.53
C MET A 1 6.14 -13.96 0.50
N ASN A 2 5.02 -14.65 0.33
CA ASN A 2 3.91 -14.19 -0.52
C ASN A 2 2.97 -13.24 0.25
N TYR A 3 2.00 -12.63 -0.46
CA TYR A 3 1.06 -11.68 0.13
C TYR A 3 0.24 -12.25 1.30
N LEU A 4 -0.25 -13.50 1.20
CA LEU A 4 -1.08 -14.09 2.25
C LEU A 4 -0.27 -14.34 3.52
N GLU A 5 0.96 -14.80 3.38
CA GLU A 5 1.91 -14.94 4.51
C GLU A 5 2.18 -13.58 5.17
N PHE A 6 2.43 -12.55 4.37
CA PHE A 6 2.63 -11.18 4.86
C PHE A 6 1.41 -10.64 5.61
N LYS A 7 0.21 -10.79 5.03
CA LYS A 7 -1.06 -10.39 5.68
C LYS A 7 -1.22 -11.11 7.01
N ASN A 8 -1.08 -12.44 7.04
CA ASN A 8 -1.25 -13.22 8.26
C ASN A 8 -0.25 -12.83 9.35
N LYS A 9 0.97 -12.45 8.97
CA LYS A 9 1.98 -11.98 9.91
C LYS A 9 1.60 -10.64 10.56
N TRP A 10 0.98 -9.73 9.82
CA TRP A 10 0.86 -8.33 10.22
C TRP A 10 -0.56 -7.85 10.53
N ILE A 11 -1.61 -8.55 10.10
CA ILE A 11 -2.99 -8.19 10.37
C ILE A 11 -3.23 -8.05 11.89
N GLY A 12 -3.91 -6.97 12.30
CA GLY A 12 -4.17 -6.63 13.70
C GLY A 12 -2.98 -6.02 14.45
N LYS A 13 -1.82 -5.87 13.80
CA LYS A 13 -0.61 -5.26 14.39
C LYS A 13 -0.38 -3.85 13.83
N ARG A 14 0.81 -3.32 14.07
CA ARG A 14 1.30 -2.07 13.50
C ARG A 14 2.79 -2.16 13.17
N VAL A 15 3.22 -1.39 12.18
CA VAL A 15 4.62 -1.27 11.76
C VAL A 15 5.02 0.18 11.67
N ASP A 16 6.17 0.50 12.24
CA ASP A 16 6.86 1.78 12.09
C ASP A 16 8.20 1.42 11.46
N PHE A 17 8.29 1.59 10.13
CA PHE A 17 9.39 1.02 9.36
C PHE A 17 10.62 1.92 9.41
N ASP A 18 10.41 3.23 9.40
CA ASP A 18 11.50 4.22 9.32
C ASP A 18 11.71 5.05 10.60
N GLY A 19 10.84 4.90 11.62
CA GLY A 19 10.91 5.66 12.87
C GLY A 19 10.39 7.09 12.75
N VAL A 20 9.73 7.45 11.65
CA VAL A 20 9.28 8.82 11.33
C VAL A 20 7.77 8.86 11.22
N TYR A 21 7.14 9.77 11.95
CA TYR A 21 5.67 9.91 12.02
C TYR A 21 4.93 8.66 12.54
N SER A 22 5.62 7.77 13.25
CA SER A 22 5.06 6.57 13.91
C SER A 22 4.45 5.58 12.91
N TYR A 23 3.17 5.20 13.07
CA TYR A 23 2.57 4.10 12.31
C TYR A 23 1.74 4.63 11.14
N GLN A 24 2.35 4.88 9.98
CA GLN A 24 1.68 5.45 8.80
C GLN A 24 1.30 4.40 7.75
N CYS A 25 0.48 4.81 6.78
CA CYS A 25 0.11 3.94 5.65
C CYS A 25 1.32 3.52 4.81
N ILE A 26 2.32 4.40 4.67
CA ILE A 26 3.53 4.12 3.90
C ILE A 26 4.43 3.09 4.59
N ASP A 27 4.44 3.00 5.94
CA ASP A 27 5.26 2.02 6.67
C ASP A 27 4.90 0.59 6.30
N LEU A 28 3.60 0.32 6.17
CA LEU A 28 3.13 -0.99 5.74
C LEU A 28 3.65 -1.35 4.34
N ILE A 29 3.72 -0.37 3.43
CA ILE A 29 4.22 -0.59 2.07
C ILE A 29 5.73 -0.81 2.08
N LYS A 30 6.48 -0.05 2.88
CA LYS A 30 7.92 -0.24 3.04
C LYS A 30 8.23 -1.62 3.63
N GLN A 31 7.46 -2.06 4.63
CA GLN A 31 7.56 -3.39 5.20
C GLN A 31 7.26 -4.48 4.16
N TYR A 32 6.21 -4.31 3.36
CA TYR A 32 5.84 -5.26 2.30
C TYR A 32 6.93 -5.38 1.22
N LEU A 33 7.46 -4.24 0.76
CA LEU A 33 8.56 -4.19 -0.20
C LEU A 33 9.82 -4.87 0.35
N SER A 34 10.13 -4.68 1.64
CA SER A 34 11.29 -5.30 2.27
C SER A 34 11.14 -6.82 2.42
N GLU A 35 10.03 -7.30 3.00
CA GLU A 35 9.88 -8.73 3.35
C GLU A 35 9.52 -9.62 2.15
N CYS A 36 8.74 -9.09 1.20
CA CYS A 36 8.26 -9.88 0.07
C CYS A 36 9.19 -9.77 -1.15
N TYR A 37 9.91 -8.65 -1.28
CA TYR A 37 10.64 -8.32 -2.50
C TYR A 37 12.11 -7.94 -2.30
N GLY A 38 12.58 -7.84 -1.05
CA GLY A 38 13.94 -7.45 -0.73
C GLY A 38 14.27 -5.99 -1.08
N ILE A 39 13.26 -5.15 -1.32
CA ILE A 39 13.43 -3.73 -1.64
C ILE A 39 13.42 -2.95 -0.32
N LYS A 40 14.56 -2.40 0.07
CA LYS A 40 14.66 -1.49 1.23
C LYS A 40 14.27 -0.07 0.81
N ALA A 41 13.11 0.37 1.26
CA ALA A 41 12.61 1.70 0.95
C ALA A 41 13.32 2.78 1.77
N GLY A 42 13.54 3.95 1.15
CA GLY A 42 14.03 5.15 1.82
C GLY A 42 12.94 6.19 2.04
N ALA A 43 13.34 7.46 2.14
CA ALA A 43 12.41 8.58 2.13
C ALA A 43 11.88 8.82 0.71
N TRP A 44 10.71 8.27 0.39
CA TRP A 44 10.07 8.34 -0.93
C TRP A 44 8.81 9.21 -0.97
N GLY A 45 8.62 10.04 0.06
CA GLY A 45 7.46 10.93 0.16
C GLY A 45 6.21 10.25 0.72
N ASN A 46 5.07 10.88 0.43
CA ASN A 46 3.74 10.51 0.87
C ASN A 46 3.11 9.43 -0.03
N ALA A 47 1.92 8.97 0.31
CA ALA A 47 1.21 7.95 -0.45
C ALA A 47 1.01 8.30 -1.95
N VAL A 48 0.60 9.54 -2.27
CA VAL A 48 0.43 9.97 -3.68
C VAL A 48 1.73 9.98 -4.47
N ASP A 49 2.89 10.14 -3.81
CA ASP A 49 4.19 10.23 -4.48
C ASP A 49 4.62 8.88 -5.08
N TYR A 50 4.11 7.76 -4.54
CA TYR A 50 4.27 6.44 -5.14
C TYR A 50 3.61 6.32 -6.52
N TRP A 51 2.71 7.24 -6.88
CA TRP A 51 2.12 7.34 -8.22
C TRP A 51 2.80 8.41 -9.08
N TYR A 52 2.83 9.66 -8.60
CA TYR A 52 3.30 10.79 -9.40
C TYR A 52 4.83 10.82 -9.58
N GLY A 53 5.58 10.26 -8.63
CA GLY A 53 7.03 10.18 -8.63
C GLY A 53 7.53 8.80 -8.22
N THR A 54 6.94 7.73 -8.77
CA THR A 54 7.27 6.34 -8.42
C THR A 54 8.78 6.10 -8.43
N ASN A 55 9.32 5.65 -7.29
CA ASN A 55 10.75 5.43 -7.17
C ASN A 55 11.25 4.34 -8.14
N PRO A 56 12.35 4.56 -8.89
CA PRO A 56 12.89 3.57 -9.82
C PRO A 56 13.20 2.20 -9.20
N ALA A 57 13.55 2.13 -7.91
CA ALA A 57 13.82 0.87 -7.22
C ALA A 57 12.59 -0.06 -7.18
N ILE A 58 11.38 0.50 -7.12
CA ILE A 58 10.13 -0.25 -7.20
C ILE A 58 9.93 -0.79 -8.62
N LEU A 59 10.20 0.03 -9.63
CA LEU A 59 9.98 -0.29 -11.04
C LEU A 59 10.85 -1.45 -11.56
N VAL A 60 11.90 -1.83 -10.82
CA VAL A 60 12.67 -3.05 -11.11
C VAL A 60 11.78 -4.30 -11.03
N LYS A 61 10.87 -4.37 -10.06
CA LYS A 61 10.03 -5.56 -9.79
C LYS A 61 8.54 -5.34 -10.05
N PHE A 62 8.10 -4.10 -10.26
CA PHE A 62 6.70 -3.76 -10.44
C PHE A 62 6.46 -2.95 -11.70
N ASP A 63 5.31 -3.18 -12.33
CA ASP A 63 4.75 -2.32 -13.36
C ASP A 63 3.83 -1.26 -12.73
N ARG A 64 4.00 -0.01 -13.16
CA ARG A 64 3.08 1.08 -12.82
C ARG A 64 1.93 1.11 -13.83
N LEU A 65 0.73 0.77 -13.38
CA LEU A 65 -0.44 0.63 -14.25
C LEU A 65 -1.51 1.66 -13.88
N SER A 66 -1.94 2.45 -14.87
CA SER A 66 -3.04 3.42 -14.74
C SER A 66 -4.39 2.69 -14.82
N THR A 67 -4.70 1.91 -13.80
CA THR A 67 -5.94 1.13 -13.71
C THR A 67 -6.48 1.11 -12.30
N SER A 68 -7.81 1.02 -12.19
CA SER A 68 -8.50 0.75 -10.94
C SER A 68 -8.80 -0.74 -10.74
N SER A 69 -8.49 -1.60 -11.72
CA SER A 69 -8.67 -3.05 -11.66
C SER A 69 -7.52 -3.70 -10.90
N ALA A 70 -7.40 -3.35 -9.62
CA ALA A 70 -6.42 -3.91 -8.71
C ALA A 70 -6.67 -5.41 -8.50
N ARG A 71 -5.58 -6.17 -8.37
CA ARG A 71 -5.58 -7.62 -8.11
C ARG A 71 -4.88 -7.88 -6.80
N ARG A 72 -5.18 -9.01 -6.16
CA ARG A 72 -4.53 -9.39 -4.89
C ARG A 72 -3.00 -9.20 -4.95
N GLY A 73 -2.45 -8.51 -3.96
CA GLY A 73 -1.02 -8.25 -3.84
C GLY A 73 -0.51 -6.99 -4.56
N ASP A 74 -1.33 -6.37 -5.42
CA ASP A 74 -1.01 -5.05 -5.98
C ASP A 74 -0.88 -4.01 -4.86
N ILE A 75 0.10 -3.12 -4.96
CA ILE A 75 0.11 -1.91 -4.15
C ILE A 75 -0.83 -0.91 -4.83
N VAL A 76 -1.85 -0.45 -4.11
CA VAL A 76 -2.90 0.44 -4.63
C VAL A 76 -2.71 1.83 -4.06
N ILE A 77 -2.60 2.83 -4.95
CA ILE A 77 -2.40 4.22 -4.56
C ILE A 77 -3.73 4.97 -4.73
N PHE A 78 -4.14 5.69 -3.69
CA PHE A 78 -5.37 6.47 -3.66
C PHE A 78 -5.07 7.96 -3.63
N LYS A 79 -5.85 8.73 -4.38
CA LYS A 79 -5.73 10.19 -4.42
C LYS A 79 -6.02 10.83 -3.07
N GLY A 80 -5.43 12.01 -2.88
CA GLY A 80 -5.78 12.93 -1.81
C GLY A 80 -7.25 13.34 -1.86
N ILE A 81 -7.80 13.66 -0.70
CA ILE A 81 -9.15 14.18 -0.52
C ILE A 81 -9.09 15.43 0.34
N ASN A 82 -10.21 16.16 0.46
CA ASN A 82 -10.27 17.29 1.39
C ASN A 82 -9.92 16.81 2.81
N GLY A 83 -9.02 17.53 3.49
CA GLY A 83 -8.49 17.16 4.80
C GLY A 83 -7.32 16.15 4.81
N ASN A 84 -7.04 15.45 3.70
CA ASN A 84 -5.85 14.63 3.55
C ASN A 84 -5.30 14.71 2.10
N PRO A 85 -4.47 15.71 1.78
CA PRO A 85 -3.90 15.88 0.45
C PRO A 85 -2.81 14.84 0.14
N TYR A 86 -2.23 14.20 1.15
CA TYR A 86 -1.14 13.22 1.03
C TYR A 86 -1.59 11.88 0.43
N GLY A 87 -2.90 11.66 0.34
CA GLY A 87 -3.51 10.45 -0.19
C GLY A 87 -3.48 9.28 0.78
N HIS A 88 -3.63 8.09 0.22
CA HIS A 88 -3.56 6.83 0.98
C HIS A 88 -2.97 5.74 0.12
N ILE A 89 -2.38 4.73 0.73
CA ILE A 89 -1.77 3.59 0.04
C ILE A 89 -2.00 2.31 0.85
N GLY A 90 -2.13 1.19 0.16
CA GLY A 90 -2.30 -0.12 0.77
C GLY A 90 -2.05 -1.23 -0.23
N ILE A 91 -2.30 -2.48 0.19
CA ILE A 91 -2.13 -3.66 -0.64
C ILE A 91 -3.51 -4.26 -0.91
N CYS A 92 -3.84 -4.49 -2.18
CA CYS A 92 -5.11 -5.09 -2.57
C CYS A 92 -5.25 -6.50 -1.96
N ASP A 93 -6.28 -6.72 -1.16
CA ASP A 93 -6.49 -7.99 -0.43
C ASP A 93 -7.17 -9.06 -1.29
N SER A 94 -8.05 -8.62 -2.17
CA SER A 94 -8.70 -9.43 -3.18
C SER A 94 -9.01 -8.54 -4.38
N ASP A 95 -9.25 -9.15 -5.53
CA ASP A 95 -9.56 -8.42 -6.75
C ASP A 95 -10.61 -7.33 -6.53
N ALA A 96 -10.33 -6.16 -7.10
CA ALA A 96 -11.18 -4.99 -6.94
C ALA A 96 -12.59 -5.28 -7.45
N GLY A 97 -13.58 -5.00 -6.62
CA GLY A 97 -14.98 -5.06 -7.01
C GLY A 97 -15.37 -3.90 -7.92
N LEU A 98 -16.67 -3.81 -8.21
CA LEU A 98 -17.23 -2.73 -9.03
C LEU A 98 -17.07 -1.35 -8.39
N ILE A 99 -17.29 -1.25 -7.07
CA ILE A 99 -17.35 0.04 -6.36
C ILE A 99 -16.19 0.22 -5.39
N TYR A 100 -15.61 -0.87 -4.87
CA TYR A 100 -14.61 -0.85 -3.82
C TYR A 100 -13.40 -1.72 -4.12
N VAL A 101 -12.27 -1.34 -3.54
CA VAL A 101 -11.04 -2.13 -3.50
C VAL A 101 -10.83 -2.60 -2.05
N PRO A 102 -10.97 -3.91 -1.76
CA PRO A 102 -10.57 -4.46 -0.48
C PRO A 102 -9.06 -4.27 -0.29
N THR A 103 -8.66 -3.55 0.74
CA THR A 103 -7.28 -3.07 0.90
C THR A 103 -6.77 -3.38 2.29
N LEU A 104 -5.66 -4.12 2.37
CA LEU A 104 -4.84 -4.19 3.57
C LEU A 104 -4.08 -2.87 3.73
N GLU A 105 -4.36 -2.16 4.81
CA GLU A 105 -3.88 -0.80 5.07
C GLU A 105 -3.41 -0.65 6.52
N GLN A 106 -2.72 0.45 6.80
CA GLN A 106 -2.46 0.96 8.15
C GLN A 106 -2.87 2.44 8.20
N ASN A 107 -3.30 2.92 9.37
CA ASN A 107 -3.60 4.33 9.64
C ASN A 107 -4.62 4.98 8.68
N GLY A 108 -5.60 4.20 8.23
CA GLY A 108 -6.63 4.64 7.29
C GLY A 108 -7.92 5.14 7.96
N SER A 109 -7.97 5.25 9.29
CA SER A 109 -9.16 5.66 10.05
C SER A 109 -9.07 7.12 10.48
N THR A 110 -8.35 7.40 11.57
CA THR A 110 -8.18 8.78 12.05
C THR A 110 -6.94 9.43 11.43
N GLY A 111 -5.99 8.62 10.97
CA GLY A 111 -4.73 9.13 10.41
C GLY A 111 -3.77 9.68 11.46
N ASN A 112 -4.05 9.50 12.76
CA ASN A 112 -3.27 10.10 13.84
C ASN A 112 -1.92 9.41 14.13
N GLY A 113 -1.60 8.32 13.42
CA GLY A 113 -0.34 7.61 13.57
C GLY A 113 -0.26 6.69 14.78
N SER A 114 -1.37 6.40 15.46
CA SER A 114 -1.40 5.55 16.66
C SER A 114 -1.19 4.06 16.36
N GLY A 115 -1.58 3.61 15.17
CA GLY A 115 -1.49 2.20 14.76
C GLY A 115 -2.35 1.25 15.59
N ILE A 116 -3.40 1.73 16.26
CA ILE A 116 -4.31 0.90 17.07
C ILE A 116 -5.76 1.08 16.64
N GLY A 117 -6.62 0.12 17.01
CA GLY A 117 -8.04 0.16 16.67
C GLY A 117 -8.26 0.27 15.17
N GLY A 118 -8.95 1.32 14.72
CA GLY A 118 -9.16 1.57 13.30
C GLY A 118 -7.90 1.92 12.50
N ASP A 119 -6.82 2.30 13.16
CA ASP A 119 -5.55 2.68 12.52
C ASP A 119 -4.52 1.54 12.54
N ALA A 120 -4.83 0.41 13.19
CA ALA A 120 -4.03 -0.81 13.07
C ALA A 120 -4.06 -1.39 11.65
N ILE A 121 -3.17 -2.33 11.37
CA ILE A 121 -3.14 -3.04 10.10
C ILE A 121 -4.43 -3.85 9.95
N ARG A 122 -5.26 -3.48 8.98
CA ARG A 122 -6.59 -4.07 8.77
C ARG A 122 -6.95 -4.11 7.30
N VAL A 123 -7.97 -4.90 6.97
CA VAL A 123 -8.60 -4.83 5.66
C VAL A 123 -9.77 -3.85 5.71
N ARG A 124 -9.81 -2.92 4.75
CA ARG A 124 -10.92 -1.99 4.56
C ARG A 124 -11.28 -1.88 3.08
N SER A 125 -12.58 -1.78 2.81
CA SER A 125 -13.09 -1.47 1.47
C SER A 125 -12.95 0.01 1.18
N ILE A 126 -12.07 0.38 0.24
CA ILE A 126 -11.80 1.77 -0.14
C ILE A 126 -12.48 2.06 -1.48
N PRO A 127 -13.18 3.21 -1.65
CA PRO A 127 -13.89 3.49 -2.90
C PRO A 127 -12.96 3.50 -4.11
N ARG A 128 -13.37 2.80 -5.17
CA ARG A 128 -12.59 2.60 -6.40
C ARG A 128 -12.32 3.91 -7.15
N TRP A 129 -13.22 4.89 -7.05
CA TRP A 129 -13.02 6.23 -7.64
C TRP A 129 -11.84 7.01 -7.05
N ARG A 130 -11.31 6.57 -5.90
CA ARG A 130 -10.10 7.14 -5.31
C ARG A 130 -8.81 6.61 -5.93
N VAL A 131 -8.83 5.49 -6.64
CA VAL A 131 -7.60 4.86 -7.15
C VAL A 131 -6.96 5.77 -8.20
N LEU A 132 -5.70 6.14 -7.99
CA LEU A 132 -4.85 6.78 -9.00
C LEU A 132 -4.27 5.73 -9.96
N GLY A 133 -3.83 4.61 -9.41
CA GLY A 133 -3.31 3.46 -10.14
C GLY A 133 -2.75 2.42 -9.19
N VAL A 134 -2.09 1.41 -9.77
CA VAL A 134 -1.50 0.31 -9.02
C VAL A 134 -0.05 0.08 -9.41
N LEU A 135 0.73 -0.44 -8.46
CA LEU A 135 2.02 -1.07 -8.71
C LEU A 135 1.81 -2.57 -8.63
N ARG A 136 1.90 -3.22 -9.79
CA ARG A 136 1.65 -4.66 -9.95
C ARG A 136 2.97 -5.39 -10.10
N GLN A 137 3.17 -6.48 -9.37
CA GLN A 137 4.37 -7.29 -9.51
C GLN A 137 4.50 -7.75 -10.98
N LYS A 138 5.69 -7.53 -11.56
CA LYS A 138 6.04 -8.06 -12.88
C LYS A 138 5.95 -9.58 -12.85
N VAL A 139 5.42 -10.16 -13.92
CA VAL A 139 5.48 -11.61 -14.09
C VAL A 139 6.95 -12.03 -14.05
N ALA A 140 7.28 -13.03 -13.23
CA ALA A 140 8.62 -13.59 -13.26
C ALA A 140 8.88 -14.11 -14.66
N ILE A 141 9.86 -13.54 -15.35
CA ILE A 141 10.35 -14.10 -16.62
C ILE A 141 11.11 -15.37 -16.22
N PRO A 142 10.65 -16.57 -16.59
CA PRO A 142 11.43 -17.77 -16.37
C PRO A 142 12.79 -17.64 -17.08
N PRO A 143 13.88 -18.18 -16.51
CA PRO A 143 15.18 -18.17 -17.15
C PRO A 143 15.18 -18.86 -18.52
#